data_AF-A0A497B0Q2-F1
#
_entry.id   AF-A0A497B0Q2-F1
#
_cell.length_a   1.000
_cell.length_b   1.000
_cell.length_c   1.000
_cell.angle_alpha   90.00
_cell.angle_beta   90.00
_cell.angle_gamma   90.00
#
_symmetry.space_group_name_H-M   'P 1'
#
loop_
_entity.id
_entity.type
_entity.pdbx_description
1 polymer ?
#
loop_
_entity_poly.entity_id
_entity_poly.type
_entity_poly.pdbx_seq_one_letter_code
_entity_poly.pdbx_strand_id
1 'polypeptide(L)'
;YGVNVCWKSSDVSRYHRLRDELWWTVREKCMRGLYSFPPTEESETLCDELASPKYDFNAQGGIVVESKKKMRARGVGSPNRADALVLSEYINSVAHKVWPVKRTHVPSSRKYYTVSGEHAWMVT
;
A
#
# COMPACT_ATOMS: atom_id res chain seq x y z
N TYR A 1 -5.10 -13.15 -13.53
CA TYR A 1 -5.18 -11.82 -12.90
C TYR A 1 -3.82 -11.15 -13.01
N GLY A 2 -3.73 -9.97 -13.63
CA GLY A 2 -2.49 -9.19 -13.67
C GLY A 2 -2.57 -8.02 -12.69
N VAL A 3 -1.53 -7.80 -11.89
CA VAL A 3 -1.45 -6.65 -10.96
C VAL A 3 -0.67 -5.54 -11.62
N ASN A 4 -1.32 -4.40 -11.86
CA ASN A 4 -0.64 -3.21 -12.38
C ASN A 4 -0.09 -2.36 -11.22
N VAL A 5 1.20 -2.51 -10.95
CA VAL A 5 1.91 -1.83 -9.85
C VAL A 5 2.11 -0.32 -10.07
N CYS A 6 1.79 0.20 -11.26
CA CYS A 6 1.81 1.64 -11.56
C CYS A 6 0.52 2.36 -11.12
N TRP A 7 -0.47 1.64 -10.59
CA TRP A 7 -1.70 2.23 -10.08
C TRP A 7 -1.47 3.08 -8.83
N LYS A 8 -2.49 3.86 -8.46
CA LYS A 8 -2.48 4.65 -7.23
C LYS A 8 -2.38 3.72 -6.02
N SER A 9 -1.65 4.16 -5.01
CA SER A 9 -1.61 3.54 -3.69
C SER A 9 -2.97 3.65 -2.99
N SER A 10 -3.18 2.82 -1.98
CA SER A 10 -4.31 2.90 -1.05
C SER A 10 -4.30 4.22 -0.27
N ASP A 11 -3.09 4.70 0.07
CA ASP A 11 -2.85 6.01 0.71
C ASP A 11 -1.93 6.86 -0.16
N VAL A 12 -2.54 7.80 -0.89
CA VAL A 12 -1.86 8.69 -1.84
C VAL A 12 -1.04 9.77 -1.14
N SER A 13 -1.34 10.07 0.14
CA SER A 13 -0.57 11.06 0.89
C SER A 13 0.80 10.51 1.31
N ARG A 14 0.86 9.21 1.61
CA ARG A 14 2.04 8.55 2.14
C ARG A 14 2.89 7.88 1.05
N TYR A 15 2.28 7.40 -0.02
CA TYR A 15 2.96 6.67 -1.08
C TYR A 15 2.62 7.24 -2.45
N HIS A 16 3.61 7.28 -3.33
CA HIS A 16 3.42 7.81 -4.68
C HIS A 16 2.66 6.84 -5.60
N ARG A 17 2.92 5.52 -5.50
CA ARG A 17 2.24 4.47 -6.28
C ARG A 17 2.08 3.19 -5.48
N LEU A 18 1.29 2.26 -6.02
CA LEU A 18 1.05 0.95 -5.43
C LEU A 18 2.36 0.15 -5.21
N ARG A 19 3.31 0.21 -6.16
CA ARG A 19 4.64 -0.41 -5.97
C ARG A 19 5.32 0.07 -4.68
N ASP A 20 5.30 1.39 -4.46
CA ASP A 20 6.01 2.03 -3.34
C ASP A 20 5.40 1.61 -2.00
N GLU A 21 4.05 1.55 -1.95
CA GLU A 21 3.29 1.06 -0.79
C GLU A 21 3.60 -0.40 -0.46
N LEU A 22 3.62 -1.28 -1.47
CA LEU A 22 3.85 -2.71 -1.25
C LEU A 22 5.27 -2.98 -0.75
N TRP A 23 6.26 -2.30 -1.35
CA TRP A 23 7.65 -2.37 -0.88
C TRP A 23 7.80 -1.88 0.56
N TRP A 24 7.11 -0.79 0.92
CA TRP A 24 7.12 -0.29 2.29
C TRP A 24 6.45 -1.27 3.27
N THR A 25 5.36 -1.89 2.86
CA THR A 25 4.66 -2.90 3.67
C THR A 25 5.55 -4.10 3.96
N VAL A 26 6.27 -4.62 2.94
CA VAL A 26 7.24 -5.71 3.12
C VAL A 26 8.34 -5.29 4.10
N ARG A 27 8.88 -4.08 3.95
CA ARG A 27 9.88 -3.54 4.89
C ARG A 27 9.37 -3.52 6.33
N GLU A 28 8.16 -3.01 6.57
CA GLU A 28 7.55 -2.97 7.90
C GLU A 28 7.35 -4.37 8.48
N LYS A 29 6.93 -5.34 7.66
CA LYS A 29 6.79 -6.74 8.08
C LYS A 29 8.13 -7.38 8.41
N CYS A 30 9.18 -7.13 7.63
CA CYS A 30 10.54 -7.56 7.94
C CYS A 30 11.01 -6.98 9.29
N MET A 31 10.83 -5.67 9.50
CA MET A 31 11.24 -5.00 10.74
C MET A 31 10.49 -5.51 11.98
N ARG A 32 9.24 -5.95 11.80
CA ARG A 32 8.44 -6.56 12.86
C ARG A 32 8.75 -8.04 13.09
N GLY A 33 9.64 -8.63 12.30
CA GLY A 33 9.98 -10.06 12.39
C GLY A 33 8.84 -10.98 11.95
N LEU A 34 7.95 -10.51 11.05
CA LEU A 34 6.82 -11.32 10.56
C LEU A 34 7.22 -12.31 9.46
N TYR A 35 8.41 -12.14 8.87
CA TYR A 35 8.98 -13.11 7.93
C TYR A 35 10.06 -13.93 8.62
N SER A 36 10.07 -15.22 8.30
CA SER A 36 11.14 -16.15 8.65
C SER A 36 11.81 -16.61 7.37
N PHE A 37 13.11 -16.34 7.23
CA PHE A 37 13.90 -16.76 6.09
C PHE A 37 14.79 -17.94 6.50
N PRO A 38 14.67 -19.12 5.87
CA PRO A 38 15.53 -20.26 6.18
C PRO A 38 16.98 -19.97 5.73
N PRO A 39 18.01 -20.56 6.36
CA PRO A 39 19.41 -20.33 5.99
C PRO A 39 19.78 -21.12 4.72
N THR A 40 19.28 -20.68 3.57
CA THR A 40 19.58 -21.23 2.25
C THR A 40 20.19 -20.14 1.37
N GLU A 41 21.02 -20.52 0.39
CA GLU A 41 21.61 -19.57 -0.59
C GLU A 41 20.51 -18.74 -1.30
N GLU A 42 19.38 -19.39 -1.56
CA GLU A 42 18.20 -18.72 -2.07
C GLU A 42 17.73 -17.62 -1.10
N SER A 43 17.58 -17.89 0.17
CA SER A 43 17.11 -16.90 1.13
C SER A 43 18.11 -15.76 1.35
N GLU A 44 19.41 -16.05 1.32
CA GLU A 44 20.47 -15.04 1.39
C GLU A 44 20.37 -14.06 0.22
N THR A 45 20.27 -14.58 -1.00
CA THR A 45 20.09 -13.75 -2.20
C THR A 45 18.80 -12.92 -2.13
N LEU A 46 17.71 -13.46 -1.56
CA LEU A 46 16.47 -12.70 -1.34
C LEU A 46 16.67 -11.55 -0.34
N CYS A 47 17.39 -11.79 0.75
CA CYS A 47 17.72 -10.78 1.74
C CYS A 47 18.57 -9.66 1.12
N ASP A 48 19.55 -10.01 0.29
CA ASP A 48 20.38 -9.05 -0.45
C ASP A 48 19.55 -8.21 -1.42
N GLU A 49 18.64 -8.85 -2.17
CA GLU A 49 17.70 -8.15 -3.05
C GLU A 49 16.74 -7.23 -2.29
N LEU A 50 16.33 -7.60 -1.07
CA LEU A 50 15.45 -6.78 -0.21
C LEU A 50 16.19 -5.57 0.39
N ALA A 51 17.48 -5.71 0.68
CA ALA A 51 18.32 -4.65 1.27
C ALA A 51 18.85 -3.65 0.23
N SER A 52 18.85 -4.03 -1.06
CA SER A 52 19.45 -3.26 -2.15
C SER A 52 18.73 -1.94 -2.54
N PRO A 53 17.38 -1.88 -2.61
CA PRO A 53 16.67 -0.70 -3.09
C PRO A 53 16.73 0.46 -2.11
N LYS A 54 16.92 1.67 -2.63
CA LYS A 54 16.79 2.91 -1.85
C LYS A 54 15.38 3.47 -1.96
N TYR A 55 15.03 4.37 -1.06
CA TYR A 55 13.80 5.16 -1.15
C TYR A 55 14.14 6.65 -1.06
N ASP A 56 13.23 7.47 -1.58
CA ASP A 56 13.29 8.93 -1.59
C ASP A 56 11.88 9.48 -1.35
N PHE A 57 11.73 10.79 -1.29
CA PHE A 57 10.45 11.46 -1.14
C PHE A 57 10.14 12.30 -2.38
N ASN A 58 8.87 12.28 -2.82
CA ASN A 58 8.40 13.18 -3.86
C ASN A 58 8.16 14.60 -3.30
N ALA A 59 7.86 15.56 -4.17
CA ALA A 59 7.57 16.94 -3.77
C ALA A 59 6.34 17.07 -2.85
N GLN A 60 5.46 16.08 -2.84
CA GLN A 60 4.27 15.99 -2.00
C GLN A 60 4.53 15.26 -0.67
N GLY A 61 5.77 14.85 -0.39
CA GLY A 61 6.15 14.10 0.82
C GLY A 61 5.84 12.59 0.78
N GLY A 62 5.31 12.08 -0.32
CA GLY A 62 5.05 10.66 -0.53
C GLY A 62 6.33 9.87 -0.79
N ILE A 63 6.40 8.68 -0.23
CA ILE A 63 7.54 7.75 -0.38
C ILE A 63 7.58 7.23 -1.82
N VAL A 64 8.78 7.25 -2.39
CA VAL A 64 9.11 6.73 -3.72
C VAL A 64 10.23 5.73 -3.58
N VAL A 65 9.99 4.48 -3.99
CA VAL A 65 11.03 3.45 -4.00
C VAL A 65 11.81 3.54 -5.30
N GLU A 66 13.11 3.28 -5.23
CA GLU A 66 14.01 3.33 -6.37
C GLU A 66 13.54 2.40 -7.51
N SER A 67 13.54 2.94 -8.72
CA SER A 67 13.11 2.17 -9.89
C SER A 67 14.21 1.22 -10.36
N LYS A 68 13.81 0.10 -10.98
CA LYS A 68 14.71 -0.87 -11.62
C LYS A 68 15.74 -0.22 -12.56
N LYS A 69 15.36 0.86 -13.27
CA LYS A 69 16.27 1.61 -14.14
C LYS A 69 17.37 2.33 -13.34
N LYS A 70 17.03 2.95 -12.22
CA LYS A 70 17.98 3.62 -11.32
C LYS A 70 18.91 2.62 -10.63
N MET A 71 18.37 1.47 -10.19
CA MET A 71 19.18 0.38 -9.63
C MET A 71 20.22 -0.12 -10.63
N ARG A 72 19.80 -0.39 -11.88
CA ARG A 72 20.69 -0.84 -12.94
C ARG A 72 21.76 0.21 -13.28
N ALA A 73 21.42 1.50 -13.25
CA ALA A 73 22.38 2.57 -13.46
C ALA A 73 23.47 2.63 -12.37
N ARG A 74 23.19 2.14 -11.16
CA ARG A 74 24.16 1.99 -10.06
C ARG A 74 24.97 0.69 -10.12
N GLY A 75 24.75 -0.16 -11.13
CA GLY A 75 25.36 -1.49 -11.20
C GLY A 75 24.68 -2.55 -10.33
N VAL A 76 23.52 -2.26 -9.74
CA VAL A 76 22.74 -3.23 -8.96
C VAL A 76 21.78 -3.97 -9.87
N GLY A 77 21.75 -5.30 -9.75
CA GLY A 77 20.83 -6.17 -10.47
C GLY A 77 19.36 -5.84 -10.18
N SER A 78 18.47 -6.35 -11.04
CA SER A 78 17.03 -6.23 -10.80
C SER A 78 16.62 -7.16 -9.66
N PRO A 79 15.91 -6.67 -8.62
CA PRO A 79 15.51 -7.48 -7.48
C PRO A 79 14.25 -8.30 -7.82
N ASN A 80 14.41 -9.31 -8.68
CA ASN A 80 13.27 -10.04 -9.25
C ASN A 80 12.55 -10.90 -8.21
N ARG A 81 13.29 -11.49 -7.25
CA ARG A 81 12.75 -12.36 -6.21
C ARG A 81 12.07 -11.53 -5.12
N ALA A 82 12.68 -10.41 -4.75
CA ALA A 82 12.03 -9.46 -3.85
C ALA A 82 10.77 -8.85 -4.48
N ASP A 83 10.76 -8.49 -5.77
CA ASP A 83 9.55 -8.01 -6.44
C ASP A 83 8.44 -9.07 -6.44
N ALA A 84 8.77 -10.36 -6.59
CA ALA A 84 7.79 -11.45 -6.51
C ALA A 84 7.15 -11.56 -5.10
N LEU A 85 7.97 -11.41 -4.05
CA LEU A 85 7.48 -11.37 -2.66
C LEU A 85 6.54 -10.16 -2.45
N VAL A 86 6.96 -8.98 -2.91
CA VAL A 86 6.19 -7.73 -2.82
C VAL A 86 4.83 -7.85 -3.51
N LEU A 87 4.78 -8.48 -4.69
CA LEU A 87 3.53 -8.74 -5.40
C LEU A 87 2.62 -9.72 -4.66
N SER A 88 3.20 -10.71 -3.98
CA SER A 88 2.44 -11.69 -3.19
C SER A 88 1.70 -11.01 -2.03
N GLU A 89 2.28 -9.97 -1.43
CA GLU A 89 1.63 -9.19 -0.38
C GLU A 89 0.39 -8.44 -0.83
N TYR A 90 0.39 -7.96 -2.07
CA TYR A 90 -0.82 -7.39 -2.66
C TYR A 90 -1.96 -8.40 -2.64
N ILE A 91 -1.71 -9.62 -3.13
CA ILE A 91 -2.74 -10.67 -3.19
C ILE A 91 -3.25 -10.98 -1.78
N ASN A 92 -2.38 -11.14 -0.80
CA ASN A 92 -2.78 -11.39 0.59
C ASN A 92 -3.72 -10.28 1.13
N SER A 93 -3.42 -9.02 0.80
CA SER A 93 -4.24 -7.88 1.21
C SER A 93 -5.59 -7.75 0.47
N VAL A 94 -5.70 -8.22 -0.78
CA VAL A 94 -6.91 -8.03 -1.60
C VAL A 94 -7.74 -9.32 -1.73
N ALA A 95 -7.18 -10.49 -1.44
CA ALA A 95 -7.84 -11.80 -1.59
C ALA A 95 -9.16 -11.89 -0.82
N HIS A 96 -9.24 -11.29 0.37
CA HIS A 96 -10.49 -11.27 1.14
C HIS A 96 -11.62 -10.46 0.50
N LYS A 97 -11.32 -9.56 -0.47
CA LYS A 97 -12.30 -8.76 -1.22
C LYS A 97 -12.86 -9.48 -2.45
N VAL A 98 -12.28 -10.62 -2.82
CA VAL A 98 -12.70 -11.40 -4.01
C VAL A 98 -14.08 -12.01 -3.80
N TRP A 99 -14.46 -12.31 -2.55
CA TRP A 99 -15.83 -12.68 -2.23
C TRP A 99 -16.63 -11.42 -1.91
N PRO A 100 -17.52 -10.94 -2.80
CA PRO A 100 -18.35 -9.80 -2.48
C PRO A 100 -19.25 -10.18 -1.30
N VAL A 101 -19.02 -9.56 -0.14
CA VAL A 101 -20.03 -9.53 0.92
C VAL A 101 -21.23 -8.83 0.29
N LYS A 102 -22.39 -9.52 0.22
CA LYS A 102 -23.62 -8.92 -0.29
C LYS A 102 -23.84 -7.62 0.48
N ARG A 103 -23.70 -6.48 -0.19
CA ARG A 103 -24.06 -5.18 0.38
C ARG A 103 -25.55 -5.24 0.65
N THR A 104 -25.94 -5.49 1.90
CA THR A 104 -27.30 -5.23 2.33
C THR A 104 -27.47 -3.72 2.23
N HIS A 105 -28.21 -3.28 1.22
CA HIS A 105 -28.64 -1.89 1.14
C HIS A 105 -29.56 -1.67 2.35
N VAL A 106 -29.00 -1.16 3.46
CA VAL A 106 -29.81 -0.70 4.59
C VAL A 106 -30.42 0.63 4.14
N PRO A 107 -31.74 0.72 3.93
CA PRO A 107 -32.35 1.98 3.58
C PRO A 107 -32.07 2.97 4.70
N SER A 108 -31.43 4.09 4.39
CA SER A 108 -31.22 5.15 5.36
C SER A 108 -32.59 5.75 5.71
N SER A 109 -33.20 5.28 6.80
CA SER A 109 -34.34 5.96 7.41
C SER A 109 -33.83 7.23 8.07
N ARG A 110 -33.52 8.27 7.28
CA ARG A 110 -33.41 9.64 7.80
C ARG A 110 -34.81 10.09 8.19
N LYS A 111 -35.15 9.94 9.46
CA LYS A 111 -36.28 10.66 10.06
C LYS A 111 -35.88 12.13 10.14
N TYR A 112 -36.41 12.96 9.24
CA TYR A 112 -36.37 14.40 9.40
C TYR A 112 -37.33 14.77 10.52
N TYR A 113 -36.81 15.13 11.69
CA TYR A 113 -37.59 15.82 12.69
C TYR A 113 -37.62 17.30 12.28
N THR A 114 -38.75 17.77 11.76
CA THR A 114 -38.99 19.21 11.63
C THR A 114 -39.15 19.76 13.04
N VAL A 115 -38.09 20.31 13.61
CA VAL A 115 -38.23 21.10 14.83
C VAL A 115 -38.87 22.43 14.40
N SER A 116 -40.20 22.54 14.55
CA SER A 116 -40.87 23.83 14.53
C SER A 116 -40.49 24.55 15.82
N GLY A 117 -39.32 25.17 15.82
CA GLY A 117 -38.85 26.06 16.88
C GLY A 117 -38.45 27.37 16.23
N GLU A 118 -39.31 28.36 16.39
CA GLU A 118 -39.07 29.75 15.99
C GLU A 118 -37.72 30.22 16.54
N HIS A 119 -36.76 30.51 15.65
CA HIS A 119 -35.54 31.23 16.02
C HIS A 119 -35.76 32.68 15.61
N ALA A 120 -36.07 33.53 16.59
CA ALA A 120 -36.17 34.97 16.42
C ALA A 120 -34.86 35.53 15.85
N TRP A 121 -34.96 36.37 14.83
CA TRP A 121 -33.85 37.18 14.33
C TRP A 121 -33.95 38.57 14.95
N MET A 122 -32.85 39.03 15.55
CA MET A 122 -32.63 40.28 16.32
C MET A 122 -32.87 40.21 17.83
N VAL A 123 -31.77 40.41 18.57
CA VAL A 123 -31.72 40.79 19.98
C VAL A 123 -31.59 42.31 20.03
N THR A 124 -32.46 42.98 20.78
CA THR A 124 -32.29 44.37 21.24
C THR A 124 -32.43 44.40 22.75
#